data_AF-A0A382QF46-F1
#
_entry.id   AF-A0A382QF46-F1
#
_cell.length_a   1.000
_cell.length_b   1.000
_cell.length_c   1.000
_cell.angle_alpha   90.00
_cell.angle_beta   90.00
_cell.angle_gamma   90.00
#
_symmetry.space_group_name_H-M   'P 1'
#
loop_
_entity.id
_entity.type
_entity.pdbx_description
1 polymer ?
#
loop_
_entity_poly.entity_id
_entity_poly.type
_entity_poly.pdbx_seq_one_letter_code
_entity_poly.pdbx_strand_id
1 'polypeptide(L)' 'MRLYSWNVNGIRAAERKGFLDWLEITKPDILCVQETKAAVDQLSDTLLNG' A
#
# COMPACT_ATOMS: atom_id res chain seq x y z
N MET A 1 9.90 6.85 -15.38
CA MET A 1 8.67 6.07 -15.17
C MET A 1 9.03 4.75 -14.49
N ARG A 2 8.48 4.51 -13.30
CA ARG A 2 8.73 3.38 -12.40
C ARG A 2 7.39 2.77 -12.01
N LEU A 3 7.19 1.51 -12.41
CA LEU A 3 6.03 0.71 -12.08
C LEU A 3 6.43 -0.35 -11.05
N TYR A 4 5.68 -0.42 -9.95
CA TYR A 4 5.80 -1.48 -8.96
C TYR A 4 4.52 -2.29 -8.90
N SER A 5 4.66 -3.60 -8.80
CA SER A 5 3.56 -4.52 -8.51
C SER A 5 3.93 -5.34 -7.29
N TRP A 6 3.13 -5.25 -6.23
CA TRP A 6 3.43 -5.87 -4.96
C TRP A 6 2.24 -6.64 -4.41
N ASN A 7 2.40 -7.95 -4.31
CA ASN A 7 1.55 -8.78 -3.45
C ASN A 7 1.93 -8.56 -1.98
N VAL A 8 1.07 -7.89 -1.23
CA VAL A 8 1.35 -7.47 0.15
C VAL A 8 0.90 -8.49 1.20
N ASN A 9 0.15 -9.53 0.80
CA ASN A 9 -0.40 -10.55 1.70
C ASN A 9 -1.09 -9.93 2.93
N GLY A 10 -1.88 -8.87 2.72
CA GLY A 10 -2.56 -8.08 3.74
C GLY A 10 -2.06 -6.63 3.84
N ILE A 11 -2.81 -5.67 3.26
CA ILE A 11 -2.40 -4.27 3.18
C ILE A 11 -2.27 -3.60 4.56
N ARG A 12 -3.17 -3.93 5.50
CA ARG A 12 -3.12 -3.43 6.89
C ARG A 12 -1.87 -3.92 7.63
N ALA A 13 -1.38 -5.12 7.32
CA ALA A 13 -0.16 -5.65 7.91
C ALA A 13 1.08 -5.02 7.28
N ALA A 14 1.05 -4.74 5.97
CA ALA A 14 2.11 -4.01 5.27
C ALA A 14 2.23 -2.56 5.77
N GLU A 15 1.09 -1.87 5.98
CA GLU A 15 1.04 -0.53 6.57
C GLU A 15 1.78 -0.46 7.91
N ARG A 16 1.47 -1.37 8.85
CA ARG A 16 2.17 -1.48 10.14
C ARG A 16 3.66 -1.82 10.04
N LYS A 17 4.12 -2.29 8.87
CA LYS A 17 5.50 -2.71 8.61
C LYS A 17 6.27 -1.69 7.75
N GLY A 18 5.77 -0.45 7.61
CA GLY A 18 6.46 0.63 6.90
C GLY A 18 6.16 0.70 5.41
N PHE A 19 5.00 0.20 4.96
CA PHE A 19 4.57 0.36 3.56
C PHE A 19 4.50 1.83 3.14
N LEU A 20 3.99 2.71 4.00
CA LEU A 20 3.87 4.14 3.72
C LEU A 20 5.24 4.84 3.69
N ASP A 21 6.14 4.50 4.62
CA ASP A 21 7.52 5.00 4.60
C ASP A 21 8.24 4.59 3.31
N TRP A 22 8.05 3.34 2.89
CA TRP A 22 8.58 2.84 1.63
C TRP A 22 8.00 3.61 0.44
N LEU A 23 6.70 3.90 0.45
CA LEU A 23 6.02 4.63 -0.61
C LEU A 23 6.56 6.06 -0.74
N GLU A 24 6.74 6.76 0.38
CA GLU A 24 7.24 8.14 0.43
C GLU A 24 8.68 8.25 -0.09
N ILE A 25 9.54 7.27 0.22
CA ILE A 25 10.92 7.24 -0.26
C ILE A 25 10.97 6.82 -1.73
N THR A 26 10.22 5.78 -2.10
CA THR A 26 10.33 5.16 -3.43
C THR A 26 9.70 6.02 -4.51
N LYS A 27 8.57 6.70 -4.22
CA LYS A 27 7.83 7.56 -5.16
C LYS A 27 7.58 6.89 -6.53
N PRO A 28 6.93 5.71 -6.58
CA PRO A 28 6.61 5.05 -7.82
C PRO A 28 5.66 5.94 -8.65
N ASP A 29 5.79 5.90 -9.98
CA ASP A 29 4.82 6.57 -10.87
C ASP A 29 3.49 5.81 -10.86
N ILE A 30 3.55 4.47 -10.76
CA ILE A 30 2.39 3.60 -10.61
C ILE A 30 2.73 2.49 -9.61
N LEU A 31 1.83 2.24 -8.67
CA LEU A 31 1.89 1.12 -7.74
C LEU A 31 0.61 0.27 -7.85
N CYS A 32 0.79 -1.00 -8.20
CA CYS A 32 -0.27 -2.00 -8.17
C CYS A 32 -0.09 -2.88 -6.92
N VAL A 33 -1.19 -3.12 -6.19
CA VAL A 33 -1.17 -3.90 -4.95
C VAL A 33 -2.13 -5.08 -5.06
N GLN A 34 -1.69 -6.27 -4.66
CA GLN A 34 -2.52 -7.49 -4.69
C GLN A 34 -2.57 -8.18 -3.31
N GLU A 35 -3.55 -9.06 -3.13
CA GLU A 35 -3.84 -9.71 -1.85
C GLU A 35 -3.98 -8.72 -0.69
N THR A 36 -4.79 -7.68 -0.86
CA THR A 36 -5.01 -6.66 0.18
C THR A 36 -5.64 -7.24 1.44
N LYS A 37 -6.46 -8.31 1.32
CA LYS A 37 -7.16 -8.99 2.43
C LYS A 37 -7.87 -8.00 3.36
N ALA A 38 -8.47 -6.98 2.75
CA ALA A 38 -9.19 -5.91 3.44
C ALA A 38 -10.35 -5.44 2.56
N ALA A 39 -11.51 -5.23 3.18
CA ALA A 39 -12.58 -4.42 2.61
C ALA A 39 -12.30 -2.92 2.85
N VAL A 40 -12.99 -2.04 2.11
CA VAL A 40 -12.75 -0.58 2.11
C VAL A 40 -12.93 0.02 3.51
N ASP A 41 -13.94 -0.43 4.26
CA ASP A 41 -14.26 0.01 5.63
C ASP A 41 -13.21 -0.41 6.66
N GLN A 42 -12.30 -1.32 6.31
CA GLN A 42 -11.21 -1.78 7.17
C GLN A 42 -9.90 -1.02 6.95
N LEU A 43 -9.84 -0.15 5.92
CA LEU A 43 -8.65 0.64 5.62
C LEU A 43 -8.55 1.84 6.57
N SER A 44 -7.31 2.22 6.89
CA SER A 44 -7.05 3.46 7.59
C SER A 44 -7.39 4.66 6.69
N ASP A 45 -7.64 5.81 7.30
CA ASP A 45 -7.83 7.06 6.56
C ASP A 45 -6.62 7.38 5.68
N THR A 46 -5.40 7.13 6.17
CA THR A 46 -4.16 7.33 5.43
C THR A 46 -4.07 6.46 4.17
N LEU A 47 -4.54 5.21 4.20
CA LEU A 47 -4.57 4.36 3.00
C LEU A 47 -5.68 4.74 2.00
N LEU A 48 -6.74 5.41 2.47
CA LEU A 48 -7.87 5.83 1.64
C LEU A 48 -7.65 7.19 0.99
N ASN A 49 -7.05 8.13 1.73
CA ASN A 49 -7.04 9.55 1.42
C ASN A 49 -5.64 10.19 1.50
N GLY A 50 -4.60 9.41 1.80
CA GLY A 50 -3.20 9.88 1.88
C GLY A 50 -2.51 10.09 0.54
#